data_AF-A0A7X7W023-F1
#
_entry.id   AF-A0A7X7W023-F1
#
_cell.length_a   1.000
_cell.length_b   1.000
_cell.length_c   1.000
_cell.angle_alpha   90.00
_cell.angle_beta   90.00
_cell.angle_gamma   90.00
#
_symmetry.space_group_name_H-M   'P 1'
#
loop_
_entity.id
_entity.type
_entity.pdbx_description
1 polymer ?
#
loop_
_entity_poly.entity_id
_entity_poly.type
_entity_poly.pdbx_seq_one_letter_code
_entity_poly.pdbx_strand_id
1 'polypeptide(L)'
;QRCLFASAITPDGPVSFVDDLMTLDNIYVFEGFPGSGTDIVLENIKSAVVERGFDVEVYYCGFDPGKPEHLVIPGLNTAFSTSAKYHSTDACAIRKVDFREFLDDRAISGLGPELSFNEYEFDRLLNRAVEMLSCAKRLHDELEAFYVSQLDFEGIRKKQDETVGRILALADA
;
A
#
# COMPACT_ATOMS: atom_id res chain seq x y z
N GLN A 1 -15.17 -8.27 -0.36
CA GLN A 1 -14.04 -7.30 -0.38
C GLN A 1 -12.92 -7.80 0.51
N ARG A 2 -11.68 -7.65 0.05
CA ARG A 2 -10.45 -7.86 0.85
C ARG A 2 -9.67 -6.55 0.94
N CYS A 3 -9.19 -6.19 2.13
CA CYS A 3 -8.44 -4.96 2.39
C CYS A 3 -6.97 -5.28 2.68
N LEU A 4 -6.05 -4.64 1.94
CA LEU A 4 -4.62 -4.95 1.92
C LEU A 4 -3.79 -3.66 1.80
N PHE A 5 -2.47 -3.81 1.94
CA PHE A 5 -1.49 -2.77 1.62
C PHE A 5 -0.52 -3.32 0.57
N ALA A 6 -0.23 -2.52 -0.45
CA ALA A 6 0.75 -2.85 -1.50
C ALA A 6 2.13 -2.22 -1.22
N SER A 7 2.17 -1.26 -0.29
CA SER A 7 3.37 -0.51 0.04
C SER A 7 3.50 -0.34 1.55
N ALA A 8 4.73 -0.12 2.00
CA ALA A 8 5.06 0.08 3.40
C ALA A 8 6.27 1.01 3.56
N ILE A 9 6.36 1.70 4.69
CA ILE A 9 7.54 2.46 5.08
C ILE A 9 8.38 1.55 5.98
N THR A 10 9.58 1.19 5.54
CA THR A 10 10.47 0.25 6.23
C THR A 10 11.71 0.95 6.77
N PRO A 11 12.52 0.28 7.62
CA PRO A 11 13.84 0.76 8.02
C PRO A 11 14.79 1.08 6.87
N ASP A 12 14.60 0.45 5.71
CA ASP A 12 15.40 0.65 4.50
C ASP A 12 14.76 1.68 3.54
N GLY A 13 13.64 2.29 3.94
CA GLY A 13 12.88 3.26 3.15
C GLY A 13 11.51 2.75 2.69
N PRO A 14 10.79 3.54 1.87
CA PRO A 14 9.54 3.13 1.26
C PRO A 14 9.73 1.95 0.32
N VAL A 15 8.90 0.92 0.45
CA VAL A 15 8.85 -0.27 -0.40
C VAL A 15 7.46 -0.37 -1.01
N SER A 16 7.38 -0.72 -2.29
CA SER A 16 6.13 -0.88 -3.03
C SER A 16 6.19 -2.16 -3.86
N PHE A 17 5.11 -2.93 -3.83
CA PHE A 17 4.88 -4.11 -4.65
C PHE A 17 3.70 -3.89 -5.62
N VAL A 18 3.33 -2.64 -5.88
CA VAL A 18 2.18 -2.31 -6.73
C VAL A 18 2.32 -2.91 -8.13
N ASP A 19 3.51 -2.88 -8.73
CA ASP A 19 3.72 -3.40 -10.07
C ASP A 19 3.53 -4.94 -10.15
N ASP A 20 3.85 -5.66 -9.07
CA ASP A 20 3.59 -7.11 -8.98
C ASP A 20 2.09 -7.44 -8.90
N LEU A 21 1.26 -6.47 -8.49
CA LEU A 21 -0.19 -6.60 -8.41
C LEU A 21 -0.88 -6.23 -9.73
N MET A 22 -0.27 -5.36 -10.53
CA MET A 22 -0.80 -4.87 -11.80
C MET A 22 -0.54 -5.87 -12.94
N THR A 23 -1.11 -7.07 -12.81
CA THR A 23 -0.90 -8.21 -13.73
C THR A 23 -2.10 -8.51 -14.63
N LEU A 24 -3.24 -7.84 -14.41
CA LEU A 24 -4.45 -8.02 -15.21
C LEU A 24 -4.36 -7.30 -16.56
N ASP A 25 -5.17 -7.72 -17.53
CA ASP A 25 -5.07 -7.17 -18.89
C ASP A 25 -5.53 -5.70 -18.98
N ASN A 26 -6.53 -5.32 -18.17
CA ASN A 26 -7.10 -3.97 -18.20
C ASN A 26 -6.61 -3.15 -17.00
N ILE A 27 -5.45 -2.51 -17.12
CA ILE A 27 -4.91 -1.63 -16.09
C ILE A 27 -5.19 -0.16 -16.41
N TYR A 28 -5.90 0.51 -15.51
CA TYR A 28 -6.11 1.96 -15.56
C TYR A 28 -5.24 2.64 -14.52
N VAL A 29 -4.49 3.66 -14.94
CA VAL A 29 -3.64 4.44 -14.03
C VAL A 29 -4.20 5.85 -13.89
N PHE A 30 -4.45 6.26 -12.65
CA PHE A 30 -4.87 7.61 -12.27
C PHE A 30 -3.64 8.39 -11.84
N GLU A 31 -3.17 9.28 -12.71
CA GLU A 31 -2.02 10.13 -12.44
C GLU A 31 -2.49 11.38 -11.70
N GLY A 32 -1.81 11.73 -10.61
CA GLY A 32 -2.25 12.87 -9.82
C GLY A 32 -1.25 13.25 -8.72
N PHE A 33 -1.77 13.95 -7.73
CA PHE A 33 -1.04 14.35 -6.53
C PHE A 33 -1.95 14.21 -5.30
N PRO A 34 -1.41 14.22 -4.07
CA PRO A 34 -2.22 14.14 -2.86
C PRO A 34 -3.35 15.17 -2.85
N GLY A 35 -4.59 14.72 -2.69
CA GLY A 35 -5.78 15.59 -2.70
C GLY A 35 -6.40 15.85 -4.09
N SER A 36 -5.88 15.24 -5.16
CA SER A 36 -6.48 15.35 -6.51
C SER A 36 -7.78 14.57 -6.69
N GLY A 37 -8.22 13.77 -5.70
CA GLY A 37 -9.49 13.05 -5.71
C GLY A 37 -9.46 11.67 -6.37
N THR A 38 -8.28 11.10 -6.61
CA THR A 38 -8.14 9.73 -7.14
C THR A 38 -8.79 8.69 -6.22
N ASP A 39 -8.64 8.85 -4.92
CA ASP A 39 -9.23 8.01 -3.87
C ASP A 39 -10.76 8.05 -3.88
N ILE A 40 -11.37 9.21 -4.12
CA ILE A 40 -12.83 9.36 -4.23
C ILE A 40 -13.36 8.54 -5.42
N VAL A 41 -12.66 8.61 -6.56
CA VAL A 41 -13.04 7.83 -7.75
C VAL A 41 -12.87 6.33 -7.49
N LEU A 42 -11.77 5.91 -6.84
CA LEU A 42 -11.56 4.52 -6.47
C LEU A 42 -12.64 4.01 -5.49
N GLU A 43 -13.04 4.82 -4.50
CA GLU A 43 -14.10 4.46 -3.56
C GLU A 43 -15.45 4.26 -4.27
N ASN A 44 -15.76 5.13 -5.23
CA ASN A 44 -16.96 5.01 -6.06
C ASN A 44 -16.92 3.75 -6.95
N ILE A 45 -15.78 3.46 -7.58
CA ILE A 45 -15.58 2.26 -8.39
C ILE A 45 -15.74 1.00 -7.53
N LYS A 46 -15.07 0.97 -6.37
CA LYS A 46 -15.17 -0.13 -5.40
C LYS A 46 -16.63 -0.39 -5.03
N SER A 47 -17.37 0.64 -4.65
CA SER A 47 -18.78 0.53 -4.26
C SER A 47 -19.62 -0.04 -5.40
N ALA A 48 -19.46 0.51 -6.61
CA ALA A 48 -20.18 0.06 -7.81
C ALA A 48 -19.89 -1.42 -8.18
N VAL A 49 -18.65 -1.88 -8.00
CA VAL A 49 -18.21 -3.25 -8.30
C VAL A 49 -18.77 -4.23 -7.27
N VAL A 50 -18.72 -3.87 -5.98
CA VAL A 50 -19.28 -4.67 -4.89
C VAL A 50 -20.79 -4.80 -5.02
N GLU A 51 -21.51 -3.71 -5.33
CA GLU A 51 -22.96 -3.72 -5.56
C GLU A 51 -23.37 -4.65 -6.72
N ARG A 52 -22.48 -4.85 -7.69
CA ARG A 52 -22.68 -5.75 -8.83
C ARG A 52 -22.28 -7.21 -8.54
N GLY A 53 -21.84 -7.51 -7.31
CA GLY A 53 -21.51 -8.86 -6.86
C GLY A 53 -20.12 -9.36 -7.25
N PHE A 54 -19.20 -8.46 -7.61
CA PHE A 54 -17.81 -8.82 -7.90
C PHE A 54 -16.95 -8.77 -6.64
N ASP A 55 -15.99 -9.69 -6.56
CA ASP A 55 -14.90 -9.60 -5.61
C ASP A 55 -13.93 -8.48 -5.98
N VAL A 56 -13.53 -7.71 -4.97
CA VAL A 56 -12.55 -6.63 -5.10
C VAL A 56 -11.51 -6.74 -3.99
N GLU A 57 -10.26 -6.63 -4.40
CA GLU A 57 -9.12 -6.39 -3.52
C GLU A 57 -8.80 -4.91 -3.52
N VAL A 58 -8.74 -4.32 -2.33
CA VAL A 58 -8.49 -2.89 -2.13
C VAL A 58 -7.15 -2.74 -1.45
N TYR A 59 -6.26 -2.01 -2.10
CA TYR A 59 -4.93 -1.69 -1.57
C TYR A 59 -4.93 -0.24 -1.10
N TYR A 60 -4.71 -0.06 0.19
CA TYR A 60 -4.75 1.22 0.87
C TYR A 60 -3.37 1.88 0.88
N CYS A 61 -3.37 3.21 1.02
CA CYS A 61 -2.17 4.00 1.09
C CYS A 61 -1.38 3.71 2.38
N GLY A 62 -0.06 3.49 2.25
CA GLY A 62 0.83 3.28 3.39
C GLY A 62 0.96 4.51 4.31
N PHE A 63 0.64 5.72 3.82
CA PHE A 63 0.64 6.95 4.61
C PHE A 63 -0.72 7.26 5.25
N ASP A 64 -1.82 6.84 4.61
CA ASP A 64 -3.18 7.05 5.07
C ASP A 64 -3.98 5.74 4.92
N PRO A 65 -4.05 4.91 5.98
CA PRO A 65 -4.78 3.64 5.98
C PRO A 65 -6.27 3.74 5.64
N GLY A 66 -6.88 4.93 5.71
CA GLY A 66 -8.26 5.14 5.32
C GLY A 66 -8.45 5.36 3.82
N LYS A 67 -7.38 5.66 3.09
CA LYS A 67 -7.41 6.09 1.70
C LYS A 67 -7.16 4.92 0.73
N PRO A 68 -8.14 4.53 -0.12
CA PRO A 68 -7.91 3.54 -1.16
C PRO A 68 -6.97 4.11 -2.23
N GLU A 69 -6.03 3.29 -2.70
CA GLU A 69 -4.99 3.73 -3.63
C GLU A 69 -4.93 2.87 -4.90
N HIS A 70 -5.19 1.57 -4.76
CA HIS A 70 -5.30 0.64 -5.88
C HIS A 70 -6.46 -0.34 -5.70
N LEU A 71 -7.00 -0.83 -6.80
CA LEU A 71 -8.06 -1.85 -6.83
C LEU A 71 -7.67 -2.96 -7.80
N VAL A 72 -7.90 -4.20 -7.40
CA VAL A 72 -7.80 -5.36 -8.30
C VAL A 72 -9.14 -6.08 -8.30
N ILE A 73 -9.70 -6.28 -9.49
CA ILE A 73 -11.02 -6.88 -9.69
C ILE A 73 -10.86 -8.09 -10.63
N PRO A 74 -10.53 -9.28 -10.09
CA PRO A 74 -10.22 -10.45 -10.91
C PRO A 74 -11.37 -10.86 -11.84
N GLY A 75 -12.62 -10.79 -11.35
CA GLY A 75 -13.81 -11.15 -12.13
C GLY A 75 -14.09 -10.27 -13.35
N LEU A 76 -13.46 -9.08 -13.44
CA LEU A 76 -13.51 -8.19 -14.59
C LEU A 76 -12.19 -8.13 -15.36
N ASN A 77 -11.17 -8.88 -14.94
CA ASN A 77 -9.81 -8.78 -15.47
C ASN A 77 -9.34 -7.31 -15.56
N THR A 78 -9.64 -6.53 -14.51
CA THR A 78 -9.41 -5.08 -14.47
C THR A 78 -8.74 -4.67 -13.17
N ALA A 79 -7.74 -3.80 -13.25
CA ALA A 79 -7.08 -3.17 -12.12
C ALA A 79 -7.04 -1.64 -12.27
N PHE A 80 -7.05 -0.94 -11.14
CA PHE A 80 -6.91 0.51 -11.05
C PHE A 80 -5.73 0.83 -10.13
N SER A 81 -4.87 1.76 -10.54
CA SER A 81 -3.70 2.18 -9.78
C SER A 81 -3.59 3.68 -9.70
N THR A 82 -3.27 4.24 -8.54
CA THR A 82 -2.87 5.65 -8.42
C THR A 82 -1.38 5.78 -8.70
N SER A 83 -1.01 6.80 -9.49
CA SER A 83 0.37 7.19 -9.74
C SER A 83 0.62 8.62 -9.26
N ALA A 84 1.52 8.78 -8.30
CA ALA A 84 1.93 10.06 -7.72
C ALA A 84 3.41 10.02 -7.29
N LYS A 85 3.98 11.15 -6.86
CA LYS A 85 5.41 11.26 -6.45
C LYS A 85 5.87 10.15 -5.50
N TYR A 86 5.05 9.81 -4.50
CA TYR A 86 5.36 8.79 -3.49
C TYR A 86 4.76 7.41 -3.78
N HIS A 87 4.01 7.31 -4.87
CA HIS A 87 3.27 6.12 -5.29
C HIS A 87 3.49 5.93 -6.78
N SER A 88 4.74 5.68 -7.18
CA SER A 88 5.06 5.40 -8.57
C SER A 88 4.66 3.96 -8.93
N THR A 89 4.33 3.77 -10.20
CA THR A 89 4.04 2.46 -10.79
C THR A 89 4.48 2.49 -12.24
N ASP A 90 5.15 1.42 -12.66
CA ASP A 90 5.58 1.19 -14.04
C ASP A 90 4.61 0.25 -14.79
N ALA A 91 3.42 0.02 -14.21
CA ALA A 91 2.40 -0.83 -14.79
C ALA A 91 2.06 -0.43 -16.24
N CYS A 92 1.93 -1.44 -17.10
CA CYS A 92 1.56 -1.26 -18.50
C CYS A 92 0.07 -0.91 -18.61
N ALA A 93 -0.24 0.37 -18.41
CA ALA A 93 -1.62 0.85 -18.41
C ALA A 93 -2.22 0.84 -19.81
N ILE A 94 -3.43 0.31 -19.95
CA ILE A 94 -4.23 0.48 -21.17
C ILE A 94 -4.69 1.94 -21.32
N ARG A 95 -4.82 2.64 -20.18
CA ARG A 95 -5.17 4.06 -20.15
C ARG A 95 -4.60 4.73 -18.91
N LYS A 96 -3.99 5.89 -19.13
CA LYS A 96 -3.62 6.86 -18.11
C LYS A 96 -4.63 8.00 -18.12
N VAL A 97 -5.04 8.44 -16.93
CA VAL A 97 -5.95 9.57 -16.74
C VAL A 97 -5.25 10.56 -15.81
N ASP A 98 -4.91 11.74 -16.33
CA ASP A 98 -4.32 12.80 -15.51
C ASP A 98 -5.42 13.57 -14.78
N PHE A 99 -5.45 13.45 -13.46
CA PHE A 99 -6.44 14.12 -12.62
C PHE A 99 -6.20 15.62 -12.51
N ARG A 100 -5.01 16.10 -12.88
CA ARG A 100 -4.71 17.55 -12.93
C ARG A 100 -5.58 18.27 -13.95
N GLU A 101 -6.01 17.58 -15.01
CA GLU A 101 -6.89 18.14 -16.05
C GLU A 101 -8.29 18.47 -15.54
N PHE A 102 -8.70 17.92 -14.40
CA PHE A 102 -10.03 18.14 -13.81
C PHE A 102 -10.05 19.18 -12.69
N LEU A 103 -8.92 19.82 -12.41
CA LEU A 103 -8.82 20.82 -11.35
C LEU A 103 -9.20 22.21 -11.84
N ASP A 104 -9.78 23.02 -10.95
CA ASP A 104 -9.98 24.44 -11.21
C ASP A 104 -8.68 25.19 -10.98
N ASP A 105 -8.03 25.61 -12.07
CA ASP A 105 -6.80 26.42 -12.04
C ASP A 105 -6.92 27.65 -11.14
N ARG A 106 -8.11 28.24 -11.03
CA ARG A 106 -8.33 29.42 -10.18
C ARG A 106 -8.25 29.08 -8.69
N ALA A 107 -8.61 27.86 -8.31
CA ALA A 107 -8.57 27.39 -6.93
C ALA A 107 -7.13 27.07 -6.48
N ILE A 108 -6.26 26.69 -7.42
CA ILE A 108 -4.85 26.34 -7.14
C ILE A 108 -3.88 27.50 -7.45
N SER A 109 -4.31 28.49 -8.23
CA SER A 109 -3.52 29.66 -8.58
C SER A 109 -3.15 30.45 -7.32
N GLY A 110 -1.85 30.47 -7.01
CA GLY A 110 -1.28 31.20 -5.86
C GLY A 110 -0.85 30.30 -4.70
N LEU A 111 -1.20 29.01 -4.70
CA LEU A 111 -0.80 28.04 -3.66
C LEU A 111 0.59 27.44 -3.90
N GLY A 112 1.31 27.88 -4.94
CA GLY A 112 2.62 27.35 -5.30
C GLY A 112 3.63 27.33 -4.14
N PRO A 113 3.83 28.44 -3.41
CA PRO A 113 4.73 28.48 -2.26
C PRO A 113 4.36 27.48 -1.16
N GLU A 114 3.07 27.36 -0.83
CA GLU A 114 2.56 26.44 0.18
C GLU A 114 2.71 24.98 -0.26
N LEU A 115 2.43 24.67 -1.52
CA LEU A 115 2.61 23.33 -2.09
C LEU A 115 4.09 22.92 -2.05
N SER A 116 5.01 23.80 -2.46
CA SER A 116 6.44 23.53 -2.39
C SER A 116 6.94 23.38 -0.94
N PHE A 117 6.43 24.20 -0.02
CA PHE A 117 6.76 24.07 1.40
C PHE A 117 6.27 22.74 1.98
N ASN A 118 5.02 22.36 1.71
CA ASN A 118 4.44 21.10 2.18
C ASN A 118 5.18 19.89 1.62
N GLU A 119 5.57 19.93 0.35
CA GLU A 119 6.36 18.87 -0.29
C GLU A 119 7.74 18.73 0.38
N TYR A 120 8.43 19.84 0.63
CA TYR A 120 9.71 19.85 1.35
C TYR A 120 9.58 19.29 2.77
N GLU A 121 8.56 19.73 3.51
CA GLU A 121 8.30 19.29 4.87
C GLU A 121 7.93 17.80 4.92
N PHE A 122 7.13 17.32 3.96
CA PHE A 122 6.80 15.91 3.83
C PHE A 122 8.05 15.07 3.60
N ASP A 123 8.92 15.46 2.65
CA ASP A 123 10.17 14.75 2.37
C ASP A 123 11.07 14.72 3.62
N ARG A 124 11.18 15.84 4.35
CA ARG A 124 11.96 15.94 5.59
C ARG A 124 11.42 15.00 6.66
N LEU A 125 10.11 14.98 6.90
CA LEU A 125 9.47 14.14 7.91
C LEU A 125 9.54 12.66 7.54
N LEU A 126 9.37 12.31 6.27
CA LEU A 126 9.48 10.94 5.78
C LEU A 126 10.90 10.40 5.99
N ASN A 127 11.92 11.17 5.61
CA ASN A 127 13.32 10.79 5.84
C ASN A 127 13.59 10.60 7.34
N ARG A 128 13.10 11.51 8.18
CA ARG A 128 13.26 11.38 9.63
C ARG A 128 12.57 10.13 10.19
N ALA A 129 11.39 9.78 9.69
CA ALA A 129 10.69 8.56 10.08
C ALA A 129 11.49 7.30 9.71
N VAL A 130 12.05 7.25 8.49
CA VAL A 130 12.90 6.14 8.03
C VAL A 130 14.17 6.03 8.88
N GLU A 131 14.84 7.14 9.21
CA GLU A 131 16.00 7.15 10.11
C GLU A 131 15.67 6.54 11.48
N MET A 132 14.50 6.88 12.04
CA MET A 132 14.05 6.35 13.32
C MET A 132 13.74 4.85 13.24
N LEU A 133 13.09 4.39 12.17
CA LEU A 133 12.86 2.96 11.92
C LEU A 133 14.18 2.20 11.77
N SER A 134 15.15 2.77 11.06
CA SER A 134 16.51 2.23 10.92
C SER A 134 17.21 2.09 12.27
N CYS A 135 17.15 3.13 13.11
CA CYS A 135 17.70 3.06 14.47
C CYS A 135 17.01 2.00 15.33
N ALA A 136 15.68 1.92 15.26
CA ALA A 136 14.90 0.93 16.00
C ALA A 136 15.23 -0.50 15.55
N LYS A 137 15.33 -0.74 14.25
CA LYS A 137 15.74 -2.03 13.68
C LYS A 137 17.15 -2.41 14.13
N ARG A 138 18.13 -1.49 14.05
CA ARG A 138 19.49 -1.78 14.51
C ARG A 138 19.52 -2.19 15.98
N LEU A 139 18.81 -1.47 16.86
CA LEU A 139 18.74 -1.82 18.27
C LEU A 139 18.04 -3.17 18.49
N HIS A 140 16.99 -3.46 17.71
CA HIS A 140 16.30 -4.74 17.74
C HIS A 140 17.23 -5.89 17.34
N ASP A 141 17.98 -5.73 16.24
CA ASP A 141 18.93 -6.73 15.74
C ASP A 141 20.08 -6.96 16.75
N GLU A 142 20.56 -5.89 17.42
CA GLU A 142 21.55 -5.99 18.51
C GLU A 142 21.01 -6.81 19.70
N LEU A 143 19.75 -6.60 20.09
CA LEU A 143 19.10 -7.37 21.16
C LEU A 143 18.90 -8.83 20.75
N GLU A 144 18.40 -9.06 19.54
CA GLU A 144 18.12 -10.38 18.99
C GLU A 144 19.37 -11.26 18.93
N ALA A 145 20.54 -10.67 18.64
CA ALA A 145 21.83 -11.38 18.66
C ALA A 145 22.13 -12.08 20.01
N PHE A 146 21.67 -11.53 21.14
CA PHE A 146 21.81 -12.19 22.45
C PHE A 146 20.80 -13.34 22.62
N TYR A 147 19.55 -13.13 22.18
CA TYR A 147 18.45 -14.07 22.39
C TYR A 147 18.52 -15.31 21.49
N VAL A 148 18.94 -15.17 20.23
CA VAL A 148 18.97 -16.28 19.26
C VAL A 148 19.81 -17.46 19.78
N SER A 149 20.93 -17.19 20.45
CA SER A 149 21.78 -18.24 21.03
C SER A 149 21.13 -19.02 22.18
N GLN A 150 20.10 -18.46 22.81
CA GLN A 150 19.42 -19.02 23.98
C GLN A 150 18.02 -19.56 23.66
N LEU A 151 17.56 -19.40 22.42
CA LEU A 151 16.24 -19.88 21.98
C LEU A 151 16.28 -21.37 21.67
N ASP A 152 15.38 -22.14 22.31
CA ASP A 152 15.13 -23.54 21.99
C ASP A 152 14.23 -23.64 20.74
N PHE A 153 14.86 -23.58 19.57
CA PHE A 153 14.16 -23.68 18.29
C PHE A 153 13.49 -25.05 18.07
N GLU A 154 14.03 -26.13 18.66
CA GLU A 154 13.40 -27.46 18.57
C GLU A 154 12.12 -27.50 19.38
N GLY A 155 12.13 -26.98 20.61
CA GLY A 155 10.95 -26.84 21.46
C GLY A 155 9.86 -25.98 20.81
N ILE A 156 10.24 -24.85 20.19
CA ILE A 156 9.32 -24.00 19.43
C ILE A 156 8.70 -24.77 18.26
N ARG A 157 9.51 -25.48 17.46
CA ARG A 157 9.03 -26.26 16.32
C ARG A 157 8.08 -27.36 16.76
N LYS A 158 8.41 -28.07 17.84
CA LYS A 158 7.51 -29.09 18.42
C LYS A 158 6.16 -28.51 18.80
N LYS A 159 6.13 -27.32 19.44
CA LYS A 159 4.88 -26.65 19.79
C LYS A 159 4.10 -26.16 18.58
N GLN A 160 4.79 -25.73 17.54
CA GLN A 160 4.18 -25.40 16.25
C GLN A 160 3.48 -26.62 15.65
N ASP A 161 4.16 -27.76 15.56
CA ASP A 161 3.62 -29.00 14.99
C ASP A 161 2.41 -29.52 15.79
N GLU A 162 2.50 -29.50 17.13
CA GLU A 162 1.37 -29.85 18.01
C GLU A 162 0.15 -28.93 17.75
N THR A 163 0.38 -27.63 17.55
CA THR A 163 -0.68 -26.66 17.28
C THR A 163 -1.29 -26.85 15.90
N VAL A 164 -0.47 -27.08 14.87
CA VAL A 164 -0.92 -27.38 13.50
C VAL A 164 -1.76 -28.66 13.50
N GLY A 165 -1.29 -29.73 14.15
CA GLY A 165 -2.05 -30.98 14.25
C GLY A 165 -3.42 -30.80 14.92
N ARG A 166 -3.51 -29.96 15.95
CA ARG A 166 -4.80 -29.62 16.59
C ARG A 166 -5.74 -28.87 15.67
N ILE A 167 -5.23 -27.93 14.86
CA ILE A 167 -6.05 -27.18 13.90
C ILE A 167 -6.57 -28.10 12.80
N LEU A 168 -5.72 -28.97 12.24
CA LEU A 168 -6.12 -29.91 11.19
C LEU A 168 -7.18 -30.90 11.70
N ALA A 169 -7.00 -31.45 12.90
CA ALA A 169 -7.98 -32.35 13.50
C ALA A 169 -9.37 -31.70 13.71
N LEU A 170 -9.44 -30.37 13.84
CA LEU A 170 -10.71 -29.62 13.93
C LEU A 170 -11.34 -29.35 12.56
N ALA A 171 -10.55 -29.31 11.49
CA ALA A 171 -11.04 -29.13 10.12
C ALA A 171 -11.59 -30.44 9.52
N ASP A 172 -11.07 -31.58 9.98
CA ASP A 172 -11.48 -32.92 9.55
C ASP A 172 -12.66 -33.50 10.37
N ALA A 173 -13.11 -32.80 11.42
CA ALA A 173 -14.20 -33.21 12.32
C ALA A 173 -15.53 -32.50 12.00
#